data_AF-A0A524J8S8-F1
#
_entry.id   AF-A0A524J8S8-F1
#
_cell.length_a   1.000
_cell.length_b   1.000
_cell.length_c   1.000
_cell.angle_alpha   90.00
_cell.angle_beta   90.00
_cell.angle_gamma   90.00
#
_symmetry.space_group_name_H-M   'P 1'
#
loop_
_entity.id
_entity.type
_entity.pdbx_description
1 polymer ?
#
loop_
_entity_poly.entity_id
_entity_poly.type
_entity_poly.pdbx_seq_one_letter_code
_entity_poly.pdbx_strand_id
1 'polypeptide(L)' 'MVKILVVYDSRTGNTEKMALAVAEGAKEVADVKVTVKMVGKVRLN' A
#
# COMPACT_ATOMS: atom_id res chain seq x y z
N MET A 1 15.30 3.00 8.23
CA MET A 1 13.91 2.59 8.03
C MET A 1 13.27 3.33 6.86
N VAL A 2 13.10 2.64 5.73
CA VAL A 2 12.39 3.15 4.55
C VAL A 2 10.89 3.09 4.79
N LYS A 3 10.14 4.10 4.33
CA LYS A 3 8.68 4.15 4.48
C LYS A 3 8.03 4.16 3.10
N ILE A 4 7.13 3.20 2.88
CA ILE A 4 6.39 3.04 1.62
C ILE A 4 4.90 3.27 1.91
N LEU A 5 4.27 4.14 1.12
CA LEU A 5 2.83 4.32 1.09
C LEU A 5 2.30 3.79 -0.26
N VAL A 6 1.54 2.71 -0.21
CA VAL A 6 0.80 2.21 -1.36
C VAL A 6 -0.60 2.81 -1.32
N VAL A 7 -0.91 3.67 -2.29
CA VAL A 7 -2.27 4.22 -2.46
C VAL A 7 -2.95 3.49 -3.60
N TYR A 8 -4.18 3.05 -3.38
CA TYR A 8 -4.98 2.41 -4.42
C TYR A 8 -6.37 3.04 -4.55
N ASP A 9 -6.92 2.93 -5.74
CA ASP A 9 -8.33 3.15 -6.01
C ASP A 9 -8.95 1.87 -6.58
N SER A 10 -10.13 1.51 -6.09
CA SER A 10 -10.76 0.24 -6.41
C SER A 10 -12.26 0.32 -6.20
N ARG A 11 -13.03 -0.02 -7.23
CA ARG A 11 -14.50 -0.12 -7.15
C ARG A 11 -14.98 -1.52 -6.75
N THR A 12 -14.30 -2.57 -7.24
CA THR A 12 -14.75 -3.97 -7.08
C THR A 12 -13.72 -4.89 -6.42
N GLY A 13 -12.53 -4.38 -6.07
CA GLY A 13 -11.56 -5.09 -5.21
C GLY A 13 -10.32 -5.65 -5.91
N ASN A 14 -10.27 -5.71 -7.24
CA ASN A 14 -9.09 -6.28 -7.93
C ASN A 14 -7.82 -5.44 -7.69
N THR A 15 -7.92 -4.11 -7.78
CA THR A 15 -6.78 -3.22 -7.51
C THR A 15 -6.37 -3.26 -6.04
N GLU A 16 -7.32 -3.47 -5.11
CA GLU A 16 -7.02 -3.65 -3.69
C GLU A 16 -6.20 -4.92 -3.46
N LYS A 17 -6.61 -6.06 -4.05
CA LYS A 17 -5.84 -7.31 -4.00
C LYS A 17 -4.42 -7.14 -4.54
N MET A 18 -4.27 -6.44 -5.66
CA MET A 18 -2.96 -6.11 -6.22
C MET A 18 -2.13 -5.24 -5.25
N ALA A 19 -2.72 -4.19 -4.67
CA ALA A 19 -2.04 -3.29 -3.73
C ALA A 19 -1.56 -4.03 -2.46
N LEU A 20 -2.35 -4.98 -1.97
CA LEU A 20 -1.96 -5.86 -0.88
C LEU A 20 -0.78 -6.77 -1.28
N ALA A 21 -0.81 -7.39 -2.46
CA ALA A 21 0.29 -8.22 -2.95
C ALA A 21 1.61 -7.43 -3.11
N VAL A 22 1.53 -6.20 -3.63
CA VAL A 22 2.69 -5.28 -3.69
C VAL A 22 3.22 -4.99 -2.29
N ALA A 23 2.33 -4.76 -1.31
CA ALA A 23 2.74 -4.49 0.06
C ALA A 23 3.40 -5.71 0.73
N GLU A 24 2.92 -6.93 0.46
CA GLU A 24 3.55 -8.15 0.95
C GLU A 24 4.96 -8.31 0.37
N GLY A 25 5.15 -8.20 -0.94
CA GLY A 25 6.49 -8.27 -1.55
C GLY A 25 7.42 -7.17 -1.03
N ALA A 26 6.92 -5.96 -0.79
CA ALA A 26 7.72 -4.88 -0.23
C ALA A 26 8.15 -5.11 1.23
N LYS A 27 7.38 -5.88 2.02
CA LYS A 27 7.72 -6.23 3.41
C LYS A 27 8.85 -7.27 3.51
N GLU A 28 9.17 -7.98 2.42
CA GLU A 28 10.29 -8.94 2.38
C GLU A 28 11.66 -8.24 2.45
N VAL A 29 11.71 -6.94 2.14
CA VAL A 29 12.92 -6.13 2.23
C VAL A 29 13.15 -5.70 3.69
N ALA A 30 14.39 -5.90 4.18
CA ALA A 30 14.76 -5.53 5.55
C ALA A 30 14.60 -4.02 5.83
N ASP A 31 14.15 -3.69 7.05
CA ASP A 31 14.00 -2.31 7.55
C ASP A 31 13.04 -1.42 6.70
N VAL A 32 11.98 -2.02 6.16
CA VAL A 32 10.90 -1.33 5.43
C VAL A 32 9.60 -1.31 6.24
N LYS A 33 8.96 -0.14 6.32
CA LYS A 33 7.60 0.02 6.83
C LYS A 33 6.66 0.34 5.68
N VAL A 34 5.74 -0.58 5.39
CA VAL A 34 4.73 -0.41 4.33
C VAL A 34 3.38 -0.05 4.94
N THR A 35 2.67 0.90 4.33
CA THR A 35 1.29 1.25 4.67
C THR A 35 0.45 1.25 3.40
N VAL A 36 -0.71 0.63 3.43
CA VAL A 36 -1.66 0.58 2.30
C VAL A 36 -2.89 1.41 2.65
N LYS A 37 -3.33 2.30 1.75
CA LYS A 37 -4.53 3.12 1.93
C LYS A 37 -5.33 3.23 0.66
N MET A 38 -6.66 3.12 0.78
CA MET A 38 -7.57 3.57 -0.28
C MET A 38 -7.45 5.09 -0.43
N VAL A 39 -7.52 5.58 -1.67
CA VAL A 39 -7.29 7.00 -2.02
C VAL A 39 -8.10 7.97 -1.16
N GLY A 40 -9.37 7.68 -0.87
CA GLY A 40 -10.23 8.53 -0.03
C GLY A 40 -9.85 8.60 1.46
N LYS A 41 -8.93 7.74 1.92
CA LYS A 41 -8.41 7.72 3.30
C LYS A 41 -7.00 8.30 3.41
N VAL A 42 -6.44 8.82 2.32
CA VAL A 42 -5.12 9.46 2.29
C VAL A 42 -5.27 10.94 2.58
N ARG A 43 -4.34 11.49 3.36
CA ARG A 43 -4.17 12.94 3.57
C ARG A 43 -2.72 13.27 3.30
N LEU A 44 -2.48 14.36 2.58
CA LEU A 44 -1.17 15.00 2.52
C LEU A 44 -1.06 15.85 3.78
N ASN A 45 0.00 15.62 4.55
CA ASN A 45 0.34 16.42 5.72
C ASN A 45 1.23 17.59 5.28
#